data_AF-A0A0V9UJE4-F1
#
_entry.id   AF-A0A0V9UJE4-F1
#
_cell.length_a   1.000
_cell.length_b   1.000
_cell.length_c   1.000
_cell.angle_alpha   90.00
_cell.angle_beta   90.00
_cell.angle_gamma   90.00
#
_symmetry.space_group_name_H-M   'P 1'
#
loop_
_entity.id
_entity.type
_entity.pdbx_description
1 polymer ?
#
loop_
_entity_poly.entity_id
_entity_poly.type
_entity_poly.pdbx_seq_one_letter_code
_entity_poly.pdbx_strand_id
1 'polypeptide(L)'
;MENAKSLGRFVRSLVGLDRQAVQQAFADFLEGRTATASQIDFVNLIVARLTKHGAMDPELLYEPPFIDYAPQGPDQVFEPEQALRLVQTIRAVNDSADVQSA
;
A
#
# COMPACT_ATOMS: atom_id res chain seq x y z
N MET A 1 -21.66 -8.03 -23.85
CA MET A 1 -21.46 -7.14 -22.68
C MET A 1 -19.98 -7.12 -22.25
N GLU A 2 -19.03 -7.01 -23.18
CA GLU A 2 -17.58 -7.02 -22.86
C GLU A 2 -16.97 -5.61 -22.78
N ASN A 3 -17.60 -4.62 -23.42
CA ASN A 3 -17.03 -3.27 -23.51
C ASN A 3 -17.14 -2.45 -22.20
N ALA A 4 -18.11 -2.76 -21.33
CA ALA A 4 -18.27 -2.04 -20.06
C ALA A 4 -17.20 -2.45 -19.02
N LYS A 5 -16.74 -3.72 -19.06
CA LYS A 5 -15.67 -4.22 -18.18
C LYS A 5 -14.29 -3.72 -18.59
N SER A 6 -14.02 -3.59 -19.90
CA SER A 6 -12.75 -3.04 -20.40
C SER A 6 -12.67 -1.52 -20.17
N LEU A 7 -13.75 -0.79 -20.40
CA LEU A 7 -13.81 0.66 -20.15
C LEU A 7 -13.71 0.97 -18.64
N GLY A 8 -14.30 0.13 -17.78
CA GLY A 8 -14.18 0.26 -16.32
C GLY A 8 -12.76 0.07 -15.78
N ARG A 9 -11.87 -0.64 -16.49
CA ARG A 9 -10.43 -0.70 -16.18
C ARG A 9 -9.69 0.51 -16.74
N PHE A 10 -10.06 0.95 -17.95
CA PHE A 10 -9.42 2.08 -18.63
C PHE A 10 -9.71 3.45 -17.99
N VAL A 11 -10.87 3.63 -17.35
CA VAL A 11 -11.14 4.85 -16.56
C VAL A 11 -10.41 4.80 -15.21
N ARG A 12 -10.09 3.61 -14.68
CA ARG A 12 -9.26 3.44 -13.49
C ARG A 12 -7.76 3.64 -13.75
N SER A 13 -7.32 3.62 -15.01
CA SER A 13 -5.92 3.80 -15.40
C SER A 13 -5.49 5.27 -15.57
N LEU A 14 -6.35 6.25 -15.29
CA LEU A 14 -6.04 7.69 -15.52
C LEU A 14 -5.84 8.53 -14.26
N VAL A 15 -6.02 7.98 -13.05
CA VAL A 15 -6.02 8.78 -11.81
C VAL A 15 -5.30 8.06 -10.66
N GLY A 16 -4.01 7.76 -10.82
CA GLY A 16 -3.20 7.12 -9.76
C GLY A 16 -3.59 5.67 -9.50
N LEU A 17 -2.74 4.95 -8.77
CA LEU A 17 -2.98 3.56 -8.32
C LEU A 17 -4.46 3.31 -8.00
N ASP A 18 -5.07 2.28 -8.59
CA ASP A 18 -6.44 1.86 -8.26
C ASP A 18 -6.51 1.67 -6.75
N ARG A 19 -7.18 2.59 -6.07
CA ARG A 19 -7.31 2.59 -4.60
C ARG A 19 -7.81 1.24 -4.10
N GLN A 20 -8.67 0.56 -4.87
CA GLN A 20 -9.16 -0.76 -4.51
C GLN A 20 -8.04 -1.80 -4.55
N ALA A 21 -7.15 -1.74 -5.55
CA ALA A 21 -6.01 -2.65 -5.65
C ALA A 21 -5.04 -2.48 -4.48
N VAL A 22 -4.72 -1.23 -4.12
CA VAL A 22 -3.90 -0.94 -2.93
C VAL A 22 -4.59 -1.46 -1.66
N GLN A 23 -5.88 -1.15 -1.48
CA GLN A 23 -6.64 -1.62 -0.32
C GLN A 23 -6.69 -3.15 -0.22
N GLN A 24 -6.82 -3.86 -1.35
CA GLN A 24 -6.80 -5.32 -1.36
C GLN A 24 -5.43 -5.87 -0.99
N ALA A 25 -4.34 -5.36 -1.58
CA ALA A 25 -2.99 -5.80 -1.22
C ALA A 25 -2.69 -5.63 0.27
N PHE A 26 -3.15 -4.54 0.88
CA PHE A 26 -2.99 -4.31 2.31
C PHE A 26 -4.01 -5.04 3.19
N ALA A 27 -5.17 -5.41 2.67
CA ALA A 27 -6.08 -6.33 3.34
C ALA A 27 -5.43 -7.72 3.44
N ASP A 28 -4.91 -8.23 2.33
CA ASP A 28 -4.20 -9.51 2.25
C ASP A 28 -2.96 -9.53 3.17
N PHE A 29 -2.23 -8.41 3.25
CA PHE A 29 -1.12 -8.26 4.20
C PHE A 29 -1.56 -8.44 5.66
N LEU A 30 -2.75 -7.95 6.02
CA LEU A 30 -3.32 -8.06 7.36
C LEU A 30 -4.08 -9.39 7.59
N GLU A 31 -4.26 -10.22 6.56
CA GLU A 31 -4.97 -11.50 6.69
C GLU A 31 -4.25 -12.49 7.61
N GLY A 32 -5.04 -13.40 8.20
CA GLY A 32 -4.55 -14.50 9.04
C GLY A 32 -4.45 -14.19 10.54
N ARG A 33 -4.62 -12.93 10.97
CA ARG A 33 -4.71 -12.51 12.38
C ARG A 33 -5.58 -11.27 12.53
N THR A 34 -6.07 -11.00 13.75
CA THR A 34 -6.72 -9.70 14.05
C THR A 34 -5.64 -8.64 14.16
N ALA A 35 -5.63 -7.67 13.24
CA ALA A 35 -4.73 -6.53 13.29
C ALA A 35 -5.05 -5.62 14.49
N THR A 36 -4.02 -5.05 15.12
CA THR A 36 -4.21 -4.03 16.16
C THR A 36 -4.62 -2.70 15.54
N ALA A 37 -5.22 -1.81 16.35
CA ALA A 37 -5.52 -0.44 15.90
C ALA A 37 -4.27 0.24 15.33
N SER A 38 -3.11 0.03 15.97
CA SER A 38 -1.87 0.65 15.51
C SER A 38 -1.37 0.14 14.15
N GLN A 39 -1.53 -1.16 13.90
CA GLN A 39 -1.21 -1.76 12.60
C GLN A 39 -2.14 -1.23 11.51
N ILE A 40 -3.44 -1.10 11.81
CA ILE A 40 -4.43 -0.56 10.88
C ILE A 40 -4.12 0.90 10.54
N ASP A 41 -3.84 1.74 11.54
CA ASP A 41 -3.53 3.15 11.34
C ASP A 41 -2.26 3.34 10.52
N PHE A 42 -1.21 2.57 10.81
CA PHE A 42 0.05 2.62 10.06
C PHE A 42 -0.16 2.20 8.60
N VAL A 43 -0.90 1.12 8.35
CA VAL A 43 -1.28 0.69 6.99
C VAL A 43 -2.08 1.76 6.28
N ASN A 44 -3.02 2.42 6.94
CA ASN A 44 -3.81 3.50 6.35
C ASN A 44 -2.95 4.68 5.90
N LEU A 45 -1.87 5.03 6.63
CA LEU A 45 -0.90 6.04 6.19
C LEU A 45 -0.19 5.64 4.90
N ILE A 46 0.21 4.37 4.79
CA ILE A 46 0.86 3.82 3.58
C ILE A 46 -0.11 3.85 2.40
N VAL A 47 -1.34 3.36 2.58
CA VAL A 47 -2.39 3.37 1.56
C VAL A 47 -2.67 4.79 1.10
N ALA A 48 -2.78 5.76 2.01
CA ALA A 48 -2.99 7.16 1.68
C ALA A 48 -1.85 7.74 0.83
N ARG A 49 -0.59 7.41 1.16
CA ARG A 49 0.59 7.85 0.40
C ARG A 49 0.60 7.23 -1.00
N LEU A 50 0.46 5.91 -1.11
CA LEU A 50 0.47 5.18 -2.38
C LEU A 50 -0.66 5.65 -3.30
N THR A 51 -1.87 5.81 -2.79
CA THR A 51 -3.01 6.27 -3.59
C THR A 51 -2.89 7.72 -4.03
N LYS A 52 -2.19 8.58 -3.27
CA LYS A 52 -1.95 9.97 -3.62
C LYS A 52 -0.82 10.15 -4.64
N HIS A 53 0.25 9.37 -4.51
CA HIS A 53 1.49 9.58 -5.27
C HIS A 53 1.75 8.52 -6.35
N GLY A 54 0.94 7.45 -6.41
CA GLY A 54 1.08 6.38 -7.40
C GLY A 54 2.22 5.40 -7.13
N ALA A 55 3.21 5.78 -6.33
CA ALA A 55 4.28 4.92 -5.85
C ALA A 55 4.83 5.44 -4.50
N MET A 56 5.57 4.59 -3.80
CA MET A 56 6.22 4.95 -2.54
C MET A 56 7.54 4.20 -2.38
N ASP A 57 8.66 4.90 -2.16
CA ASP A 57 9.90 4.26 -1.73
C ASP A 57 9.72 3.72 -0.29
N PRO A 58 10.00 2.42 -0.02
CA PRO A 58 9.95 1.88 1.34
C PRO A 58 10.83 2.61 2.36
N GLU A 59 11.91 3.30 1.95
CA GLU A 59 12.75 4.07 2.87
C GLU A 59 11.98 5.20 3.57
N LEU A 60 10.91 5.70 2.95
CA LEU A 60 10.04 6.72 3.54
C LEU A 60 9.33 6.27 4.81
N LEU A 61 9.27 4.97 5.10
CA LEU A 61 8.74 4.44 6.36
C LEU A 61 9.54 4.90 7.59
N TYR A 62 10.77 5.37 7.37
CA TYR A 62 11.67 5.93 8.39
C TYR A 62 11.73 7.47 8.33
N GLU A 63 10.78 8.11 7.64
CA GLU A 63 10.62 9.55 7.56
C GLU A 63 9.24 10.03 8.06
N PRO A 64 9.06 11.32 8.38
CA PRO A 64 7.74 11.87 8.65
C PRO A 64 6.79 11.70 7.45
N PRO A 65 5.50 11.36 7.67
CA PRO A 65 4.80 11.29 8.96
C PRO A 65 4.87 9.92 9.66
N PHE A 66 5.57 8.94 9.10
CA PHE A 66 5.58 7.57 9.65
C PHE A 66 6.30 7.52 10.99
N ILE A 67 7.44 8.19 11.14
CA ILE A 67 8.18 8.24 12.41
C ILE A 67 7.54 9.13 13.47
N ASP A 68 6.66 10.06 13.08
CA ASP A 68 5.86 10.82 14.04
C ASP A 68 4.85 9.90 14.75
N TYR A 69 4.42 8.84 14.07
CA TYR A 69 3.52 7.81 14.60
C TYR A 69 4.28 6.65 15.27
N ALA A 70 5.33 6.15 14.62
CA ALA A 70 6.16 5.05 15.07
C ALA A 70 7.64 5.45 14.98
N PRO A 71 8.22 6.03 16.05
CA PRO A 71 9.60 6.55 16.03
C PRO A 71 10.70 5.58 15.59
N GLN A 72 10.50 4.26 15.73
CA GLN A 72 11.44 3.24 15.24
C GLN A 72 11.04 2.68 13.86
N GLY A 73 10.10 3.33 13.17
CA GLY A 73 9.56 2.90 11.89
C GLY A 73 8.63 1.68 12.01
N PRO A 74 8.51 0.88 10.95
CA PRO A 74 7.56 -0.25 10.90
C PRO A 74 7.88 -1.33 11.95
N ASP A 75 9.15 -1.42 12.38
CA ASP A 75 9.62 -2.39 13.37
C ASP A 75 9.02 -2.16 14.77
N GLN A 76 8.47 -0.97 15.05
CA GLN A 76 7.73 -0.70 16.29
C GLN A 76 6.29 -1.23 16.29
N VAL A 77 5.74 -1.44 15.08
CA VAL A 77 4.31 -1.73 14.86
C VAL A 77 4.10 -3.19 14.42
N PHE A 78 5.11 -3.77 13.79
CA PHE A 78 5.08 -5.10 13.20
C PHE A 78 6.25 -5.94 13.70
N GLU A 79 6.01 -7.24 13.88
CA GLU A 79 7.09 -8.19 14.10
C GLU A 79 8.07 -8.17 12.91
N PRO A 80 9.36 -8.51 13.09
CA PRO A 80 10.37 -8.41 12.02
C PRO A 80 9.96 -9.09 10.69
N GLU A 81 9.33 -10.27 10.77
CA GLU A 81 8.83 -10.96 9.57
C GLU A 81 7.69 -10.22 8.88
N GLN A 82 6.83 -9.53 9.65
CA GLN A 82 5.74 -8.72 9.12
C GLN A 82 6.28 -7.42 8.52
N ALA A 83 7.26 -6.77 9.16
CA ALA A 83 7.92 -5.58 8.61
C ALA A 83 8.58 -5.87 7.25
N LEU A 84 9.24 -7.02 7.11
CA LEU A 84 9.79 -7.46 5.81
C LEU A 84 8.70 -7.68 4.75
N ARG A 85 7.59 -8.34 5.11
CA ARG A 85 6.44 -8.52 4.20
C ARG A 85 5.78 -7.20 3.82
N LEU A 86 5.75 -6.22 4.73
CA LEU A 86 5.21 -4.90 4.46
C LEU A 86 6.01 -4.22 3.33
N VAL A 87 7.34 -4.25 3.42
CA VAL A 87 8.24 -3.72 2.39
C VAL A 87 8.03 -4.44 1.05
N GLN A 88 7.87 -5.76 1.06
CA GLN A 88 7.58 -6.54 -0.15
C GLN A 88 6.23 -6.16 -0.78
N THR A 89 5.22 -5.92 0.05
CA THR A 89 3.88 -5.49 -0.40
C THR A 89 3.95 -4.13 -1.09
N ILE A 90 4.68 -3.17 -0.50
CA ILE A 90 4.90 -1.84 -1.11
C ILE A 90 5.58 -1.96 -2.48
N ARG A 91 6.64 -2.77 -2.57
CA ARG A 91 7.36 -3.00 -3.84
C ARG A 91 6.46 -3.62 -4.90
N ALA A 92 5.70 -4.66 -4.56
CA ALA A 92 4.76 -5.29 -5.49
C ALA A 92 3.68 -4.31 -6.00
N VAL A 93 3.19 -3.43 -5.12
CA VAL A 93 2.24 -2.38 -5.51
C VAL A 93 2.89 -1.38 -6.47
N ASN A 94 4.13 -0.93 -6.20
CA ASN A 94 4.85 -0.04 -7.12
C ASN A 94 5.07 -0.69 -8.49
N ASP A 95 5.52 -1.95 -8.52
CA ASP A 95 5.74 -2.68 -9.78
C ASP A 95 4.45 -2.80 -10.60
N SER A 96 3.31 -3.02 -9.92
CA SER A 96 2.00 -3.08 -10.56
C SER A 96 1.53 -1.75 -11.15
N ALA A 97 2.04 -0.62 -10.62
CA ALA A 97 1.77 0.72 -11.12
C ALA A 97 2.64 1.06 -12.34
N ASP A 98 3.90 0.62 -12.35
CA ASP A 98 4.82 0.84 -13.48
C ASP A 98 4.38 0.08 -14.75
N VAL A 99 3.89 -1.16 -14.59
CA VAL A 99 3.37 -1.97 -15.72
C VAL A 99 2.12 -1.34 -16.38
N GLN A 100 1.42 -0.44 -15.69
CA GLN A 100 0.26 0.28 -16.23
C GLN A 100 0.62 1.58 -16.96
N SER A 101 1.89 2.00 -16.89
CA SER A 101 2.40 3.25 -17.48
C SER A 101 3.13 3.04 -18.82
N ALA A 102 3.23 1.78 -19.29
CA ALA A 102 3.89 1.37 -20.54
C ALA A 102 2.86 0.97 -21.62
#